data_AF-A0A3N5YJX9-F1
#
_entry.id   AF-A0A3N5YJX9-F1
#
_cell.length_a   1.000
_cell.length_b   1.000
_cell.length_c   1.000
_cell.angle_alpha   90.00
_cell.angle_beta   90.00
_cell.angle_gamma   90.00
#
_symmetry.space_group_name_H-M   'P 1'
#
loop_
_entity.id
_entity.type
_entity.pdbx_description
1 polymer ?
#
loop_
_entity_poly.entity_id
_entity_poly.type
_entity_poly.pdbx_seq_one_letter_code
_entity_poly.pdbx_strand_id
1 'polypeptide(L)'
;MSRHLHLYPLIPENGHVRRCLSCGTTENMKRRRYCSIECRQKLRHNLNIRTGLLQALQTRYATFYFTETHIALDILQYGSTELLSFIFPRSNGKKPVDDFSRMLNLLGNAWWEEVRRTKKRYLATRHILAKASPIEGDVNSVRPLEVREPARMATSMTHLKLRHNDLYSPDLQQIIKQAFRR
;
A
#
# COMPACT_ATOMS: atom_id res chain seq x y z
N MET A 1 21.66 -3.41 -22.78
CA MET A 1 21.79 -2.42 -21.68
C MET A 1 20.82 -2.83 -20.57
N SER A 2 21.28 -3.71 -19.68
CA SER A 2 20.47 -4.28 -18.60
C SER A 2 20.15 -3.20 -17.56
N ARG A 3 18.91 -2.71 -17.55
CA ARG A 3 18.41 -1.86 -16.49
C ARG A 3 17.92 -2.75 -15.35
N HIS A 4 18.56 -2.60 -14.20
CA HIS A 4 18.24 -3.30 -12.97
C HIS A 4 16.73 -3.25 -12.71
N LEU A 5 16.14 -4.43 -12.48
CA LEU A 5 14.86 -4.61 -11.82
C LEU A 5 14.91 -3.84 -10.49
N HIS A 6 14.34 -2.63 -10.47
CA HIS A 6 14.01 -1.97 -9.22
C HIS A 6 12.82 -2.71 -8.63
N LEU A 7 13.13 -3.85 -7.98
CA LEU A 7 12.27 -4.46 -6.98
C LEU A 7 12.04 -3.38 -5.91
N TYR A 8 10.86 -2.75 -5.96
CA TYR A 8 10.34 -1.92 -4.89
C TYR A 8 10.50 -2.70 -3.57
N PRO A 9 10.92 -2.04 -2.47
CA PRO A 9 11.39 -2.74 -1.29
C PRO A 9 10.19 -3.27 -0.49
N LEU A 10 9.56 -4.33 -0.98
CA LEU A 10 9.04 -5.37 -0.11
C LEU A 10 10.24 -6.19 0.38
N ILE A 11 11.09 -5.52 1.18
CA ILE A 11 12.23 -6.02 1.95
C ILE A 11 13.06 -7.09 1.21
N PRO A 12 14.05 -6.70 0.40
CA PRO A 12 15.17 -7.59 0.13
C PRO A 12 15.98 -7.71 1.42
N GLU A 13 15.87 -8.85 2.09
CA GLU A 13 16.81 -9.33 3.10
C GLU A 13 18.16 -9.58 2.39
N ASN A 14 18.93 -8.53 2.11
CA ASN A 14 20.37 -8.61 1.78
C ASN A 14 20.99 -7.20 1.91
N GLY A 15 21.77 -6.97 2.98
CA GLY A 15 22.71 -5.86 3.12
C GLY A 15 22.18 -4.44 3.35
N HIS A 16 20.88 -4.16 3.15
CA HIS A 16 20.34 -2.80 3.33
C HIS A 16 19.97 -2.48 4.79
N VAL A 17 20.46 -1.34 5.28
CA VAL A 17 20.10 -0.81 6.62
C VAL A 17 18.60 -0.54 6.68
N ARG A 18 17.88 -1.24 7.55
CA ARG A 18 16.44 -1.02 7.74
C ARG A 18 16.19 0.36 8.33
N ARG A 19 15.28 1.09 7.72
CA ARG A 19 14.83 2.42 8.17
C ARG A 19 13.39 2.37 8.66
N CYS A 20 13.07 3.19 9.66
CA CYS A 20 11.70 3.37 10.08
C CYS A 20 10.86 3.96 8.94
N LEU A 21 9.73 3.34 8.60
CA LEU A 21 8.87 3.79 7.50
C LEU A 21 8.27 5.20 7.70
N SER A 22 8.24 5.70 8.93
CA SER A 22 7.66 7.00 9.28
C SER A 22 8.72 8.10 9.37
N CYS A 23 9.78 7.90 10.17
CA CYS A 23 10.79 8.92 10.43
C CYS A 23 12.12 8.72 9.73
N GLY A 24 12.36 7.56 9.10
CA GLY A 24 13.59 7.27 8.38
C GLY A 24 14.78 6.86 9.25
N THR A 25 14.68 6.87 10.59
CA THR A 25 15.80 6.47 11.46
C THR A 25 16.24 5.03 11.19
N THR A 26 17.55 4.81 11.28
CA THR A 26 18.19 3.48 11.24
C THR A 26 18.47 2.95 12.66
N GLU A 27 18.35 3.80 13.67
CA GLU A 27 18.64 3.48 15.06
C GLU A 27 17.67 2.43 15.60
N ASN A 28 18.22 1.40 16.25
CA ASN A 28 17.46 0.35 16.92
C ASN A 28 16.42 -0.38 16.04
N MET A 29 16.62 -0.34 14.71
CA MET A 29 15.64 -0.89 13.77
C MET A 29 15.63 -2.41 13.75
N LYS A 30 16.77 -3.10 13.89
CA LYS A 30 16.86 -4.58 13.82
C LYS A 30 15.99 -5.13 12.67
N ARG A 31 14.93 -5.89 13.00
CA ARG A 31 13.92 -6.41 12.04
C ARG A 31 12.59 -5.63 12.02
N ARG A 32 12.47 -4.55 12.78
CA ARG A 32 11.25 -3.74 12.91
C ARG A 32 11.01 -2.91 11.66
N ARG A 33 9.73 -2.55 11.41
CA ARG A 33 9.34 -1.56 10.38
C ARG A 33 9.24 -0.13 10.94
N TYR A 34 9.05 -0.01 12.26
CA TYR A 34 8.90 1.25 12.97
C TYR A 34 9.82 1.29 14.18
N CYS A 35 10.47 2.42 14.45
CA CYS A 35 11.31 2.58 15.63
C CYS A 35 10.48 2.68 16.93
N SER A 36 9.24 3.21 16.84
CA SER A 36 8.32 3.37 17.97
C SER A 36 6.86 3.15 17.55
N ILE A 37 6.00 2.94 18.56
CA ILE A 37 4.53 2.88 18.38
C ILE A 37 4.02 4.21 17.84
N GLU A 38 4.54 5.32 18.36
CA GLU A 38 4.20 6.67 17.91
C GLU A 38 4.49 6.84 16.41
N CYS A 39 5.64 6.39 15.91
CA CYS A 39 5.97 6.45 14.48
C CYS A 39 4.98 5.65 13.63
N ARG A 40 4.57 4.46 14.09
CA ARG A 40 3.55 3.64 13.42
C ARG A 40 2.20 4.35 13.38
N GLN A 41 1.75 4.89 14.51
CA GLN A 41 0.48 5.60 14.61
C GLN A 41 0.48 6.88 13.78
N LYS A 42 1.56 7.67 13.82
CA LYS A 42 1.73 8.88 13.02
C LYS A 42 1.61 8.57 11.52
N LEU A 43 2.33 7.56 11.02
CA LEU A 43 2.23 7.21 9.59
C LEU A 43 0.82 6.72 9.24
N ARG A 44 0.23 5.83 10.05
CA ARG A 44 -1.14 5.33 9.83
C ARG A 44 -2.17 6.45 9.82
N HIS A 45 -2.11 7.37 10.78
CA HIS A 45 -2.99 8.53 10.82
C HIS A 45 -2.85 9.36 9.54
N ASN A 46 -1.62 9.69 9.14
CA ASN A 46 -1.35 10.48 7.94
C ASN A 46 -1.84 9.81 6.64
N LEU A 47 -1.75 8.48 6.55
CA LEU A 47 -2.31 7.70 5.45
C LEU A 47 -3.85 7.76 5.46
N ASN A 48 -4.48 7.52 6.61
CA ASN A 48 -5.93 7.50 6.75
C ASN A 48 -6.57 8.84 6.38
N ILE A 49 -6.05 9.96 6.90
CA ILE A 49 -6.64 11.28 6.67
C ILE A 49 -6.52 11.75 5.21
N ARG A 50 -5.64 11.13 4.42
CA ARG A 50 -5.40 11.51 3.01
C ARG A 50 -5.96 10.52 2.00
N THR A 51 -6.79 9.57 2.45
CA THR A 51 -7.52 8.64 1.58
C THR A 51 -8.45 9.35 0.60
N GLY A 52 -8.97 10.54 0.95
CA GLY A 52 -9.87 11.29 0.08
C GLY A 52 -9.29 11.64 -1.29
N LEU A 53 -7.99 12.00 -1.36
CA LEU A 53 -7.34 12.25 -2.65
C LEU A 53 -7.20 10.94 -3.46
N LEU A 54 -6.79 9.85 -2.81
CA LEU A 54 -6.67 8.54 -3.48
C LEU A 54 -8.01 8.07 -4.06
N GLN A 55 -9.10 8.29 -3.32
CA GLN A 55 -10.47 8.03 -3.79
C GLN A 55 -10.83 8.92 -4.98
N ALA A 56 -10.52 10.22 -4.94
CA ALA A 56 -10.75 11.14 -6.06
C ALA A 56 -9.96 10.74 -7.32
N LEU A 57 -8.79 10.12 -7.15
CA LEU A 57 -7.97 9.59 -8.24
C LEU A 57 -8.39 8.18 -8.70
N GLN A 58 -9.50 7.62 -8.18
CA GLN A 58 -9.96 6.26 -8.47
C GLN A 58 -8.88 5.20 -8.19
N THR A 59 -8.11 5.39 -7.12
CA THR A 59 -7.01 4.49 -6.74
C THR A 59 -7.56 3.24 -6.08
N ARG A 60 -7.21 2.06 -6.61
CA ARG A 60 -7.52 0.74 -6.03
C ARG A 60 -6.48 0.33 -5.00
N TYR A 61 -5.19 0.46 -5.34
CA TYR A 61 -4.08 0.16 -4.46
C TYR A 61 -3.06 1.29 -4.52
N ALA A 62 -2.39 1.54 -3.40
CA ALA A 62 -1.33 2.53 -3.31
C ALA A 62 -0.23 2.01 -2.38
N THR A 63 1.02 2.29 -2.72
CA THR A 63 2.16 1.99 -1.86
C THR A 63 3.02 3.24 -1.69
N PHE A 64 3.49 3.47 -0.47
CA PHE A 64 4.36 4.58 -0.13
C PHE A 64 5.71 4.04 0.30
N TYR A 65 6.79 4.62 -0.23
CA TYR A 65 8.15 4.33 0.19
C TYR A 65 9.05 5.55 -0.02
N PHE A 66 10.29 5.46 0.43
CA PHE A 66 11.27 6.52 0.29
C PHE A 66 12.69 5.95 0.19
N THR A 67 13.57 6.75 -0.41
CA THR A 67 15.01 6.56 -0.48
C THR A 67 15.71 7.67 0.31
N GLU A 68 17.02 7.82 0.14
CA GLU A 68 17.72 8.96 0.73
C GLU A 68 17.37 10.28 0.04
N THR A 69 17.02 10.23 -1.24
CA THR A 69 16.87 11.44 -2.06
C THR A 69 15.42 11.75 -2.41
N HIS A 70 14.53 10.75 -2.46
CA HIS A 70 13.15 10.94 -2.90
C HIS A 70 12.15 10.13 -2.08
N ILE A 71 10.90 10.59 -2.07
CA ILE A 71 9.75 9.79 -1.68
C ILE A 71 8.95 9.44 -2.93
N ALA A 72 8.19 8.35 -2.84
CA ALA A 72 7.33 7.92 -3.93
C ALA A 72 5.99 7.40 -3.40
N LEU A 73 4.95 7.65 -4.19
CA LEU A 73 3.62 7.08 -4.03
C LEU A 73 3.25 6.42 -5.35
N ASP A 74 3.33 5.09 -5.39
CA ASP A 74 2.85 4.34 -6.54
C ASP A 74 1.38 4.03 -6.34
N ILE A 75 0.60 4.16 -7.41
CA ILE A 75 -0.83 3.94 -7.42
C ILE A 75 -1.21 3.03 -8.59
N LEU A 76 -2.25 2.24 -8.35
CA LEU A 76 -2.96 1.47 -9.36
C LEU A 76 -4.42 1.89 -9.33
N GLN A 77 -4.97 2.29 -10.47
CA GLN A 77 -6.38 2.68 -10.57
C GLN A 77 -7.32 1.47 -10.72
N TYR A 78 -8.59 1.65 -10.37
CA TYR A 78 -9.62 0.64 -10.66
C TYR A 78 -9.73 0.38 -12.16
N GLY A 79 -9.71 -0.89 -12.55
CA GLY A 79 -9.84 -1.31 -13.95
C GLY A 79 -8.59 -1.09 -14.81
N SER A 80 -7.50 -0.56 -14.24
CA SER A 80 -6.22 -0.38 -14.94
C SER A 80 -5.20 -1.44 -14.53
N THR A 81 -4.27 -1.74 -15.43
CA THR A 81 -3.04 -2.50 -15.17
C THR A 81 -1.80 -1.62 -15.14
N GLU A 82 -1.95 -0.32 -15.42
CA GLU A 82 -0.85 0.64 -15.45
C GLU A 82 -0.54 1.14 -14.04
N LEU A 83 0.73 1.03 -13.66
CA LEU A 83 1.26 1.59 -12.43
C LEU A 83 1.78 3.01 -12.69
N LEU A 84 1.35 3.93 -11.84
CA LEU A 84 1.76 5.34 -11.90
C LEU A 84 2.44 5.71 -10.59
N SER A 85 3.53 6.47 -10.67
CA SER A 85 4.27 6.93 -9.49
C SER A 85 4.33 8.45 -9.42
N PHE A 86 4.00 8.99 -8.25
CA PHE A 86 4.33 10.37 -7.88
C PHE A 86 5.64 10.37 -7.11
N ILE A 87 6.69 10.96 -7.70
CA ILE A 87 8.03 11.00 -7.12
C ILE A 87 8.36 12.43 -6.73
N PHE A 88 8.69 12.66 -5.46
CA PHE A 88 9.02 13.97 -4.92
C PHE A 88 10.39 13.94 -4.22
N PRO A 89 11.20 15.00 -4.33
CA PRO A 89 12.46 15.07 -3.60
C PRO A 89 12.20 15.13 -2.09
N ARG A 90 13.07 14.47 -1.33
CA ARG A 90 13.09 14.58 0.12
C ARG A 90 13.59 15.94 0.56
N SER A 91 13.00 16.45 1.63
CA SER A 91 13.48 17.69 2.24
C SER A 91 14.62 17.35 3.20
N ASN A 92 15.71 18.11 3.15
CA ASN A 92 16.85 17.92 4.03
C ASN A 92 16.42 17.98 5.51
N GLY A 93 16.84 16.97 6.28
CA GLY A 93 16.54 16.88 7.72
C GLY A 93 15.06 16.61 8.08
N LYS A 94 14.17 16.38 7.11
CA LYS A 94 12.75 16.08 7.38
C LYS A 94 12.48 14.58 7.39
N LYS A 95 11.47 14.22 8.19
CA LYS A 95 10.97 12.85 8.29
C LYS A 95 10.21 12.48 7.01
N PRO A 96 10.35 11.25 6.48
CA PRO A 96 9.61 10.79 5.30
C PRO A 96 8.08 10.99 5.39
N VAL A 97 7.49 10.79 6.56
CA VAL A 97 6.04 11.01 6.77
C VAL A 97 5.62 12.48 6.59
N ASP A 98 6.52 13.42 6.88
CA ASP A 98 6.25 14.86 6.72
C ASP A 98 6.38 15.23 5.22
N ASP A 99 7.36 14.67 4.51
CA ASP A 99 7.47 14.81 3.05
C ASP A 99 6.26 14.18 2.33
N PHE A 100 5.80 13.02 2.77
CA PHE A 100 4.59 12.38 2.26
C PHE A 100 3.35 13.27 2.42
N SER A 101 3.22 13.87 3.61
CA SER A 101 2.16 14.81 3.92
C SER A 101 2.20 16.03 3.00
N ARG A 102 3.39 16.58 2.76
CA ARG A 102 3.62 17.71 1.85
C ARG A 102 3.24 17.35 0.40
N MET A 103 3.71 16.21 -0.10
CA MET A 103 3.39 15.72 -1.44
C MET A 103 1.88 15.62 -1.66
N LEU A 104 1.15 14.99 -0.74
CA LEU A 104 -0.30 14.84 -0.88
C LEU A 104 -1.07 16.16 -0.74
N ASN A 105 -0.58 17.09 0.10
CA ASN A 105 -1.16 18.44 0.15
C ASN A 105 -0.98 19.17 -1.18
N LEU A 106 0.20 19.08 -1.82
CA LEU A 106 0.45 19.69 -3.13
C LEU A 106 -0.46 19.09 -4.21
N LEU A 107 -0.56 17.76 -4.28
CA LEU A 107 -1.44 17.08 -5.23
C LEU A 107 -2.91 17.41 -4.98
N GLY A 108 -3.33 17.44 -3.72
CA GLY A 108 -4.71 17.78 -3.34
C GLY A 108 -5.09 19.22 -3.66
N ASN A 109 -4.19 20.17 -3.42
CA ASN A 109 -4.39 21.58 -3.77
C ASN A 109 -4.51 21.75 -5.28
N ALA A 110 -3.59 21.16 -6.05
CA ALA A 110 -3.65 21.18 -7.51
C ALA A 110 -4.94 20.55 -8.05
N TRP A 111 -5.42 19.47 -7.42
CA TRP A 111 -6.70 18.85 -7.80
C TRP A 111 -7.87 19.82 -7.57
N TRP A 112 -7.94 20.45 -6.39
CA TRP A 112 -9.00 21.40 -6.06
C TRP A 112 -8.96 22.67 -6.92
N GLU A 113 -7.78 23.17 -7.26
CA GLU A 113 -7.62 24.28 -8.20
C GLU A 113 -8.20 23.92 -9.57
N GLU A 114 -7.89 22.73 -10.08
CA GLU A 114 -8.39 22.26 -11.37
C GLU A 114 -9.91 22.00 -11.35
N VAL A 115 -10.45 21.53 -10.23
CA VAL A 115 -11.92 21.45 -10.02
C VAL A 115 -12.53 22.85 -10.03
N ARG A 116 -11.94 23.83 -9.35
CA ARG A 116 -12.47 25.20 -9.32
C ARG A 116 -12.46 25.84 -10.71
N ARG A 117 -11.40 25.59 -11.49
CA ARG A 117 -11.17 26.11 -12.84
C ARG A 117 -12.12 25.50 -13.87
N THR A 118 -12.31 24.19 -13.85
CA THR A 118 -13.06 23.45 -14.89
C THR A 118 -14.48 23.08 -14.51
N LYS A 119 -14.79 23.11 -13.20
CA LYS A 119 -16.01 22.54 -12.58
C LYS A 119 -16.21 21.04 -12.81
N LYS A 120 -15.20 20.32 -13.34
CA LYS A 120 -15.29 18.92 -13.74
C LYS A 120 -14.26 18.08 -13.00
N ARG A 121 -14.71 17.23 -12.06
CA ARG A 121 -13.83 16.38 -11.24
C ARG A 121 -12.96 15.41 -12.06
N TYR A 122 -13.51 14.82 -13.12
CA TYR A 122 -12.74 13.89 -13.96
C TYR A 122 -11.57 14.59 -14.68
N LEU A 123 -11.72 15.88 -15.04
CA LEU A 123 -10.63 16.66 -15.62
C LEU A 123 -9.53 16.93 -14.60
N ALA A 124 -9.90 17.23 -13.36
CA ALA A 124 -8.95 17.37 -12.25
C ALA A 124 -8.19 16.07 -11.97
N THR A 125 -8.90 14.93 -11.94
CA THR A 125 -8.27 13.62 -11.79
C THR A 125 -7.30 13.34 -12.93
N ARG A 126 -7.72 13.52 -14.18
CA ARG A 126 -6.83 13.36 -15.35
C ARG A 126 -5.63 14.30 -15.31
N HIS A 127 -5.82 15.56 -14.89
CA HIS A 127 -4.76 16.55 -14.76
C HIS A 127 -3.71 16.13 -13.73
N ILE A 128 -4.13 15.57 -12.58
CA ILE A 128 -3.21 15.08 -11.55
C ILE A 128 -2.49 13.82 -12.01
N LEU A 129 -3.21 12.86 -12.61
CA LEU A 129 -2.59 11.61 -13.11
C LEU A 129 -1.55 11.89 -14.19
N ALA A 130 -1.75 12.91 -15.04
CA ALA A 130 -0.77 13.34 -16.03
C ALA A 130 0.55 13.88 -15.44
N LYS A 131 0.59 14.18 -14.13
CA LYS A 131 1.82 14.56 -13.41
C LYS A 131 2.56 13.35 -12.82
N ALA A 132 1.94 12.17 -12.83
CA ALA A 132 2.60 10.93 -12.42
C ALA A 132 3.45 10.37 -13.57
N SER A 133 4.50 9.64 -13.23
CA SER A 133 5.30 8.89 -14.20
C SER A 133 4.79 7.45 -14.29
N PRO A 134 4.62 6.88 -15.50
CA PRO A 134 4.38 5.45 -15.63
C PRO A 134 5.62 4.70 -15.15
N ILE A 135 5.41 3.59 -14.46
CA ILE A 135 6.48 2.71 -14.00
C ILE A 135 6.28 1.30 -14.53
N GLU A 136 7.37 0.68 -14.98
CA GLU A 136 7.39 -0.74 -15.31
C GLU A 136 7.38 -1.55 -14.03
N GLY A 137 6.53 -2.57 -13.96
CA GLY A 137 6.46 -3.43 -12.79
C GLY A 137 5.24 -4.33 -12.79
N ASP A 138 5.30 -5.37 -11.97
CA ASP A 138 4.16 -6.23 -11.69
C ASP A 138 3.17 -5.48 -10.78
N VAL A 139 1.88 -5.54 -11.12
CA VAL A 139 0.78 -4.99 -10.32
C VAL A 139 0.80 -5.54 -8.89
N ASN A 140 1.31 -6.76 -8.69
CA ASN A 140 1.45 -7.35 -7.35
C ASN A 140 2.48 -6.63 -6.46
N SER A 141 3.31 -5.74 -7.00
CA SER A 141 4.22 -4.90 -6.20
C SER A 141 3.49 -3.85 -5.35
N VAL A 142 2.31 -3.39 -5.80
CA VAL A 142 1.47 -2.41 -5.09
C VAL A 142 0.27 -3.09 -4.42
N ARG A 143 -0.19 -4.23 -4.96
CA ARG A 143 -1.30 -4.99 -4.38
C ARG A 143 -0.92 -5.52 -3.00
N PRO A 144 -1.69 -5.20 -1.93
CA PRO A 144 -1.46 -5.81 -0.62
C PRO A 144 -1.62 -7.33 -0.69
N LEU A 145 -0.83 -8.04 0.11
CA LEU A 145 -1.00 -9.48 0.29
C LEU A 145 -2.41 -9.77 0.83
N GLU A 146 -3.19 -10.50 0.04
CA GLU A 146 -4.54 -10.89 0.41
C GLU A 146 -4.50 -12.14 1.29
N VAL A 147 -4.66 -11.97 2.60
CA VAL A 147 -4.83 -13.09 3.53
C VAL A 147 -6.31 -13.41 3.60
N ARG A 148 -6.71 -14.56 3.03
CA ARG A 148 -8.08 -15.05 3.09
C ARG A 148 -8.21 -16.00 4.26
N GLU A 149 -8.88 -15.54 5.31
CA GLU A 149 -9.27 -16.39 6.44
C GLU A 149 -10.74 -16.79 6.30
N PRO A 150 -11.10 -18.05 6.58
CA PRO A 150 -12.50 -18.47 6.64
C PRO A 150 -13.25 -17.70 7.74
N ALA A 151 -13.94 -16.62 7.37
CA ALA A 151 -14.68 -15.80 8.33
C ALA A 151 -15.97 -16.50 8.78
N ARG A 152 -16.26 -16.44 10.09
CA ARG A 152 -17.52 -16.92 10.72
C ARG A 152 -17.83 -18.40 10.51
N MET A 153 -16.81 -19.25 10.40
CA MET A 153 -17.04 -20.69 10.29
C MET A 153 -17.26 -21.38 11.63
N ALA A 154 -17.15 -20.70 12.78
CA ALA A 154 -17.25 -21.34 14.10
C ALA A 154 -18.57 -22.14 14.28
N THR A 155 -19.70 -21.57 13.87
CA THR A 155 -21.01 -22.26 13.96
C THR A 155 -21.08 -23.43 12.99
N SER A 156 -20.70 -23.22 11.72
CA SER A 156 -20.68 -24.28 10.70
C SER A 156 -19.70 -25.40 11.03
N MET A 157 -18.53 -25.08 11.59
CA MET A 157 -17.53 -26.04 12.05
C MET A 157 -18.02 -26.83 13.25
N THR A 158 -18.71 -26.18 14.19
CA THR A 158 -19.37 -26.87 15.31
C THR A 158 -20.44 -27.85 14.79
N HIS A 159 -21.30 -27.41 13.86
CA HIS A 159 -22.34 -28.26 13.27
C HIS A 159 -21.76 -29.43 12.48
N LEU A 160 -20.72 -29.18 11.69
CA LEU A 160 -20.02 -30.16 10.87
C LEU A 160 -18.97 -30.97 11.66
N LYS A 161 -18.80 -30.71 12.96
CA LYS A 161 -17.79 -31.33 13.84
C LYS A 161 -16.37 -31.25 13.27
N LEU A 162 -16.05 -30.15 12.58
CA LEU A 162 -14.74 -29.88 12.00
C LEU A 162 -13.85 -29.14 13.00
N ARG A 163 -12.57 -29.51 13.07
CA ARG A 163 -11.55 -28.82 13.85
C ARG A 163 -10.81 -27.81 12.98
N HIS A 164 -10.18 -26.82 13.61
CA HIS A 164 -9.42 -25.78 12.91
C HIS A 164 -8.29 -26.37 12.04
N ASN A 165 -7.60 -27.42 12.51
CA ASN A 165 -6.54 -28.07 11.73
C ASN A 165 -7.06 -28.78 10.48
N ASP A 166 -8.33 -29.20 10.47
CA ASP A 166 -8.93 -29.86 9.31
C ASP A 166 -9.02 -28.91 8.12
N LEU A 167 -9.20 -27.59 8.37
CA LEU A 167 -9.25 -26.54 7.34
C LEU A 167 -7.95 -26.37 6.55
N TYR A 168 -6.85 -26.89 7.08
CA TYR A 168 -5.53 -26.84 6.44
C TYR A 168 -5.07 -28.23 5.98
N SER A 169 -5.95 -29.24 6.05
CA SER A 169 -5.66 -30.58 5.57
C SER A 169 -5.59 -30.63 4.04
N PRO A 170 -4.65 -31.39 3.46
CA PRO A 170 -4.64 -31.65 2.01
C PRO A 170 -5.92 -32.35 1.54
N ASP A 171 -6.62 -33.05 2.44
CA ASP A 171 -7.85 -33.79 2.14
C ASP A 171 -9.14 -33.05 2.55
N LEU A 172 -9.07 -31.72 2.73
CA LEU A 172 -10.18 -30.89 3.22
C LEU A 172 -11.51 -31.17 2.49
N GLN A 173 -11.48 -31.34 1.17
CA GLN A 173 -12.69 -31.61 0.40
C GLN A 173 -13.41 -32.91 0.82
N GLN A 174 -12.64 -33.96 1.14
CA GLN A 174 -13.20 -35.24 1.57
C GLN A 174 -13.73 -35.16 2.99
N ILE A 175 -13.01 -34.45 3.88
CA ILE A 175 -13.43 -34.21 5.27
C ILE A 175 -14.76 -33.45 5.31
N ILE A 176 -14.90 -32.38 4.50
CA ILE A 176 -16.17 -31.63 4.40
C ILE A 176 -17.30 -32.53 3.87
N LYS A 177 -17.06 -33.32 2.80
CA LYS A 177 -18.07 -34.24 2.25
C LYS A 177 -18.54 -35.27 3.27
N GLN A 178 -17.64 -35.81 4.09
CA GLN A 178 -18.01 -36.74 5.15
C GLN A 178 -18.81 -36.06 6.27
N ALA A 179 -18.45 -34.83 6.62
CA ALA A 179 -19.17 -34.07 7.64
C ALA A 179 -20.63 -33.76 7.25
N PHE A 180 -20.91 -33.50 5.97
CA PHE A 180 -22.28 -33.29 5.47
C PHE A 180 -23.11 -34.58 5.31
N ARG A 181 -22.47 -35.75 5.29
CA ARG A 181 -23.13 -37.06 5.16
C ARG A 181 -23.51 -37.69 6.50
N ARG A 182 -23.13 -37.06 7.62
CA ARG A 182 -23.44 -37.47 8.99
C ARG A 182 -24.55 -36.60 9.56
#